data_AF-A0A502XH74-F1
#
_entry.id   AF-A0A502XH74-F1
#
_cell.length_a   1.000
_cell.length_b   1.000
_cell.length_c   1.000
_cell.angle_alpha   90.00
_cell.angle_beta   90.00
_cell.angle_gamma   90.00
#
_symmetry.space_group_name_H-M   'P 1'
#
loop_
_entity.id
_entity.type
_entity.pdbx_description
1 polymer ?
#
loop_
_entity_poly.entity_id
_entity_poly.type
_entity_poly.pdbx_seq_one_letter_code
_entity_poly.pdbx_strand_id
1 'polypeptide(L)'
;MVESHIDMAQAAIEASFLLRHRSIAGKAAFRRDLDHSRRAIAQSRELLERLRRRHRDDTAQAWEDAAPVAVSAFDADILRAVFRDLVREANLPECQWRDLAKKLVSEFTGCERVETGLIEWLIHK
;
A
#
# COMPACT_ATOMS: atom_id res chain seq x y z
N MET A 1 -65.32 1.64 -44.91
CA MET A 1 -63.83 1.70 -44.96
C MET A 1 -63.22 2.67 -43.94
N VAL A 2 -63.93 3.68 -43.42
CA VAL A 2 -63.38 4.67 -42.44
C VAL A 2 -63.21 4.10 -41.02
N GLU A 3 -64.13 3.26 -40.52
CA GLU A 3 -64.03 2.61 -39.19
C GLU A 3 -62.73 1.83 -39.01
N SER A 4 -62.31 1.07 -40.03
CA SER A 4 -61.09 0.28 -40.00
C SER A 4 -59.81 1.12 -39.85
N HIS A 5 -59.82 2.39 -40.27
CA HIS A 5 -58.67 3.29 -40.10
C HIS A 5 -58.63 3.91 -38.71
N ILE A 6 -59.79 4.13 -38.08
CA ILE A 6 -59.89 4.67 -36.72
C ILE A 6 -59.44 3.60 -35.71
N ASP A 7 -59.89 2.36 -35.87
CA ASP A 7 -59.47 1.24 -35.01
C ASP A 7 -57.96 0.98 -35.12
N MET A 8 -57.42 1.06 -36.34
CA MET A 8 -55.98 0.89 -36.57
C MET A 8 -55.16 2.04 -35.97
N ALA A 9 -55.65 3.28 -36.07
CA ALA A 9 -55.01 4.43 -35.44
C ALA A 9 -55.03 4.33 -33.91
N GLN A 10 -56.14 3.87 -33.33
CA GLN A 10 -56.28 3.71 -31.89
C GLN A 10 -55.37 2.59 -31.35
N ALA A 11 -55.32 1.45 -32.04
CA ALA A 11 -54.40 0.36 -31.71
C ALA A 11 -52.92 0.79 -31.82
N ALA A 12 -52.57 1.61 -32.82
CA ALA A 12 -51.22 2.14 -32.97
C ALA A 12 -50.84 3.09 -31.81
N ILE A 13 -51.77 3.92 -31.34
CA ILE A 13 -51.55 4.83 -30.20
C ILE A 13 -51.34 4.04 -28.90
N GLU A 14 -52.17 3.03 -28.63
CA GLU A 14 -52.04 2.17 -27.45
C GLU A 14 -50.71 1.39 -27.45
N ALA A 15 -50.34 0.81 -28.58
CA ALA A 15 -49.06 0.12 -28.73
C ALA A 15 -47.87 1.05 -28.47
N SER A 16 -47.93 2.28 -28.99
CA SER A 16 -46.92 3.32 -28.79
C SER A 16 -46.77 3.69 -27.31
N PHE A 17 -47.88 3.80 -26.60
CA PHE A 17 -47.90 4.13 -25.17
C PHE A 17 -47.27 3.02 -24.33
N LEU A 18 -47.61 1.76 -24.61
CA LEU A 18 -47.04 0.59 -23.92
C LEU A 18 -45.53 0.45 -24.18
N LEU A 19 -45.09 0.64 -25.43
CA LEU A 19 -43.68 0.66 -25.80
C LEU A 19 -42.90 1.75 -25.05
N ARG A 20 -43.48 2.95 -24.96
CA ARG A 20 -42.88 4.08 -24.23
C ARG A 20 -42.79 3.79 -22.73
N HIS A 21 -43.84 3.26 -22.12
CA HIS A 21 -43.86 2.93 -20.69
C HIS A 21 -42.82 1.84 -20.36
N ARG A 22 -42.73 0.79 -21.19
CA ARG A 22 -41.73 -0.28 -21.04
C ARG A 22 -40.30 0.23 -21.21
N SER A 23 -40.07 1.15 -22.15
CA SER A 23 -38.76 1.80 -22.35
C SER A 23 -38.34 2.63 -21.13
N ILE A 24 -39.27 3.41 -20.56
CA ILE A 24 -39.01 4.22 -19.35
C ILE A 24 -38.75 3.31 -18.14
N ALA A 25 -39.57 2.28 -17.95
CA ALA A 25 -39.40 1.31 -16.86
C ALA A 25 -38.05 0.57 -16.97
N GLY A 26 -37.65 0.16 -18.17
CA GLY A 26 -36.33 -0.45 -18.41
C GLY A 26 -35.18 0.50 -18.09
N LYS A 27 -35.28 1.78 -18.46
CA LYS A 27 -34.28 2.80 -18.10
C LYS A 27 -34.22 3.05 -16.59
N ALA A 28 -35.36 3.01 -15.89
CA ALA A 28 -35.41 3.19 -14.44
C ALA A 28 -34.80 2.00 -13.70
N ALA A 29 -35.06 0.77 -14.13
CA ALA A 29 -34.45 -0.43 -13.57
C ALA A 29 -32.93 -0.42 -13.75
N PHE A 30 -32.44 -0.14 -14.97
CA PHE A 30 -31.00 -0.05 -15.24
C PHE A 30 -30.29 0.98 -14.35
N ARG A 31 -30.90 2.14 -14.10
CA ARG A 31 -30.32 3.16 -13.20
C ARG A 31 -30.21 2.66 -11.76
N ARG A 32 -31.21 1.93 -11.26
CA ARG A 32 -31.18 1.35 -9.90
C ARG A 32 -30.06 0.33 -9.76
N ASP A 33 -29.88 -0.53 -10.75
CA ASP A 33 -28.79 -1.52 -10.75
C ASP A 33 -27.41 -0.85 -10.81
N LEU A 34 -27.29 0.20 -11.63
CA LEU A 34 -26.07 1.02 -11.69
C LEU A 34 -25.78 1.68 -10.33
N ASP A 35 -26.79 2.24 -9.67
CA ASP A 35 -26.63 2.87 -8.35
C ASP A 35 -26.35 1.85 -7.25
N HIS A 36 -26.84 0.62 -7.39
CA HIS A 36 -26.49 -0.49 -6.50
C HIS A 36 -25.02 -0.90 -6.69
N SER A 37 -24.58 -1.08 -7.95
CA SER A 37 -23.18 -1.37 -8.29
C SER A 37 -22.23 -0.29 -7.76
N ARG A 38 -22.56 0.99 -7.98
CA ARG A 38 -21.77 2.13 -7.47
C ARG A 38 -21.61 2.10 -5.95
N ARG A 39 -22.69 1.77 -5.22
CA ARG A 39 -22.64 1.65 -3.75
C ARG A 39 -21.78 0.48 -3.29
N ALA A 40 -21.89 -0.68 -3.94
CA ALA A 40 -21.06 -1.85 -3.62
C ALA A 40 -19.57 -1.59 -3.86
N ILE A 41 -19.22 -0.88 -4.95
CA ILE A 41 -17.85 -0.47 -5.25
C ILE A 41 -17.33 0.52 -4.18
N ALA A 42 -18.15 1.49 -3.76
CA ALA A 42 -17.76 2.45 -2.73
C ALA A 42 -17.47 1.74 -1.39
N GLN A 43 -18.32 0.81 -0.98
CA GLN A 43 -18.11 -0.01 0.24
C GLN A 43 -16.85 -0.87 0.14
N SER A 44 -16.60 -1.47 -1.01
CA SER A 44 -15.39 -2.27 -1.23
C SER A 44 -14.12 -1.42 -1.13
N ARG A 45 -14.13 -0.21 -1.70
CA ARG A 45 -13.02 0.74 -1.59
C ARG A 45 -12.78 1.16 -0.14
N GLU A 46 -13.83 1.43 0.61
CA GLU A 46 -13.72 1.77 2.04
C GLU A 46 -13.08 0.63 2.85
N LEU A 47 -13.45 -0.62 2.57
CA LEU A 47 -12.83 -1.80 3.20
C LEU A 47 -11.35 -1.93 2.83
N LEU A 48 -10.99 -1.72 1.56
CA LEU A 48 -9.59 -1.77 1.12
C LEU A 48 -8.75 -0.67 1.78
N GLU A 49 -9.28 0.54 1.92
CA GLU A 49 -8.58 1.62 2.62
C GLU A 49 -8.39 1.29 4.11
N ARG A 50 -9.40 0.71 4.78
CA ARG A 50 -9.26 0.23 6.17
C ARG A 50 -8.20 -0.85 6.30
N LEU A 51 -8.17 -1.83 5.39
CA LEU A 51 -7.18 -2.90 5.40
C LEU A 51 -5.77 -2.38 5.16
N ARG A 52 -5.59 -1.48 4.18
CA ARG A 52 -4.29 -0.84 3.93
C ARG A 52 -3.81 -0.03 5.12
N ARG A 53 -4.71 0.74 5.74
CA ARG A 53 -4.37 1.54 6.91
C ARG A 53 -3.94 0.65 8.07
N ARG A 54 -4.73 -0.40 8.38
CA ARG A 54 -4.36 -1.39 9.39
C ARG A 54 -3.02 -2.05 9.09
N HIS A 55 -2.80 -2.48 7.85
CA HIS A 55 -1.53 -3.08 7.45
C HIS A 55 -0.35 -2.12 7.65
N ARG A 56 -0.54 -0.84 7.27
CA ARG A 56 0.49 0.19 7.47
C ARG A 56 0.76 0.41 8.96
N ASP A 57 -0.27 0.49 9.79
CA ASP A 57 -0.15 0.68 11.24
C ASP A 57 0.50 -0.55 11.90
N ASP A 58 0.16 -1.77 11.47
CA ASP A 58 0.76 -3.03 11.94
C ASP A 58 2.24 -3.12 11.54
N THR A 59 2.58 -2.79 10.29
CA THR A 59 3.99 -2.68 9.88
C THR A 59 4.69 -1.57 10.61
N ALA A 60 3.96 -0.52 11.01
CA ALA A 60 4.54 0.61 11.70
C ALA A 60 4.97 0.24 13.13
N GLN A 61 4.06 -0.43 13.83
CA GLN A 61 4.32 -0.98 15.15
C GLN A 61 5.45 -2.03 15.11
N ALA A 62 5.53 -2.83 14.04
CA ALA A 62 6.55 -3.86 13.89
C ALA A 62 7.98 -3.30 13.81
N TRP A 63 8.20 -2.09 13.25
CA TRP A 63 9.55 -1.49 13.23
C TRP A 63 9.91 -0.77 14.53
N GLU A 64 8.92 -0.31 15.31
CA GLU A 64 9.14 0.24 16.64
C GLU A 64 9.49 -0.83 17.68
N ASP A 65 8.91 -2.03 17.54
CA ASP A 65 9.11 -3.16 18.46
C ASP A 65 10.16 -4.19 17.95
N ALA A 66 10.69 -3.99 16.74
CA ALA A 66 11.78 -4.80 16.23
C ALA A 66 13.02 -4.61 17.10
N ALA A 67 13.44 -5.71 17.75
CA ALA A 67 14.73 -5.82 18.39
C ALA A 67 15.84 -5.49 17.39
N PRO A 68 17.00 -4.97 17.85
CA PRO A 68 18.17 -4.81 17.00
C PRO A 68 18.44 -6.09 16.22
N VAL A 69 18.71 -5.98 14.92
CA VAL A 69 19.04 -7.15 14.09
C VAL A 69 20.33 -7.75 14.64
N ALA A 70 20.26 -8.98 15.12
CA ALA A 70 21.42 -9.70 15.65
C ALA A 70 22.42 -9.96 14.53
N VAL A 71 23.61 -9.38 14.64
CA VAL A 71 24.73 -9.62 13.71
C VAL A 71 25.48 -10.86 14.16
N SER A 72 25.71 -11.81 13.25
CA SER A 72 26.53 -13.00 13.55
C SER A 72 27.95 -12.58 13.95
N ALA A 73 28.60 -13.35 14.83
CA ALA A 73 29.99 -13.10 15.20
C ALA A 73 30.93 -13.06 13.98
N PHE A 74 30.67 -13.91 12.98
CA PHE A 74 31.43 -13.93 11.73
C PHE A 74 31.25 -12.63 10.92
N ASP A 75 30.00 -12.15 10.81
CA ASP A 75 29.72 -10.90 10.11
C ASP A 75 30.28 -9.70 10.87
N ALA A 76 30.27 -9.74 12.20
CA ALA A 76 30.91 -8.73 13.04
C ALA A 76 32.43 -8.66 12.80
N ASP A 77 33.11 -9.79 12.63
CA ASP A 77 34.54 -9.83 12.28
C ASP A 77 34.79 -9.22 10.88
N ILE A 78 33.94 -9.51 9.90
CA ILE A 78 34.02 -8.91 8.56
C ILE A 78 33.83 -7.39 8.66
N LEU A 79 32.79 -6.94 9.36
CA LEU A 79 32.52 -5.52 9.58
C LEU A 79 33.71 -4.83 10.25
N ARG A 80 34.37 -5.50 11.19
CA ARG A 80 35.58 -4.99 11.86
C ARG A 80 36.78 -4.85 10.92
N ALA A 81 36.96 -5.79 10.00
CA ALA A 81 38.00 -5.69 8.98
C ALA A 81 37.73 -4.50 8.04
N VAL A 82 36.52 -4.44 7.47
CA VAL A 82 36.09 -3.35 6.57
C VAL A 82 36.17 -1.98 7.26
N PHE A 83 35.73 -1.89 8.51
CA PHE A 83 35.83 -0.66 9.29
C PHE A 83 37.29 -0.19 9.44
N ARG A 84 38.21 -1.10 9.77
CA ARG A 84 39.63 -0.76 9.91
C ARG A 84 40.26 -0.34 8.59
N ASP A 85 39.89 -0.98 7.49
CA ASP A 85 40.37 -0.62 6.16
C ASP A 85 39.86 0.78 5.77
N LEU A 86 38.57 1.06 5.94
CA LEU A 86 37.97 2.38 5.68
C LEU A 86 38.61 3.50 6.52
N VAL A 87 38.85 3.26 7.81
CA VAL A 87 39.51 4.23 8.69
C VAL A 87 40.93 4.54 8.20
N ARG A 88 41.67 3.53 7.73
CA ARG A 88 43.03 3.68 7.23
C ARG A 88 43.06 4.39 5.87
N GLU A 89 42.16 4.03 4.96
CA GLU A 89 42.08 4.61 3.61
C GLU A 89 41.66 6.08 3.64
N ALA A 90 40.65 6.42 4.46
CA ALA A 90 40.14 7.78 4.57
C ALA A 90 40.88 8.62 5.64
N ASN A 91 41.85 8.04 6.35
CA ASN A 91 42.65 8.67 7.41
C ASN A 91 41.77 9.41 8.44
N LEU A 92 40.73 8.72 8.92
CA LEU A 92 39.65 9.33 9.69
C LEU A 92 40.04 9.55 11.17
N PRO A 93 39.72 10.72 11.75
CA PRO A 93 39.96 10.99 13.17
C PRO A 93 39.01 10.17 14.05
N GLU A 94 39.47 9.82 15.27
CA GLU A 94 38.72 8.97 16.23
C GLU A 94 37.32 9.52 16.56
N CYS A 95 37.10 10.84 16.48
CA CYS A 95 35.79 11.44 16.70
C CYS A 95 34.74 11.02 15.65
N GLN A 96 35.15 10.60 14.46
CA GLN A 96 34.27 10.19 13.36
C GLN A 96 34.05 8.67 13.32
N TRP A 97 34.83 7.90 14.09
CA TRP A 97 34.78 6.43 14.07
C TRP A 97 33.42 5.89 14.49
N ARG A 98 32.79 6.54 15.48
CA ARG A 98 31.45 6.15 15.95
C ARG A 98 30.37 6.31 14.90
N ASP A 99 30.41 7.42 14.16
CA ASP A 99 29.41 7.68 13.12
C ASP A 99 29.63 6.80 11.90
N LEU A 100 30.91 6.53 11.55
CA LEU A 100 31.24 5.57 10.50
C LEU A 100 30.77 4.15 10.86
N ALA A 101 31.07 3.67 12.06
CA ALA A 101 30.67 2.34 12.51
C ALA A 101 29.15 2.17 12.49
N LYS A 102 28.40 3.18 12.95
CA LYS A 102 26.93 3.19 12.88
C LYS A 102 26.43 3.09 11.45
N LYS A 103 26.96 3.92 10.54
CA LYS A 103 26.59 3.89 9.13
C LYS A 103 26.86 2.53 8.52
N LEU A 104 28.07 1.99 8.69
CA LEU A 104 28.47 0.70 8.16
C LEU A 104 27.53 -0.43 8.60
N VAL A 105 27.22 -0.51 9.90
CA VAL A 105 26.34 -1.57 10.40
C VAL A 105 24.89 -1.37 9.96
N SER A 106 24.43 -0.11 9.89
CA SER A 106 23.07 0.18 9.41
C SER A 106 22.90 -0.14 7.92
N GLU A 107 23.93 0.09 7.11
CA GLU A 107 23.94 -0.28 5.69
C GLU A 107 23.97 -1.80 5.51
N PHE A 108 24.73 -2.52 6.34
CA PHE A 108 24.82 -3.98 6.29
C PHE A 108 23.51 -4.67 6.72
N THR A 109 22.90 -4.20 7.82
CA THR A 109 21.70 -4.82 8.40
C THR A 109 20.39 -4.31 7.79
N GLY A 110 20.43 -3.17 7.09
CA GLY A 110 19.23 -2.44 6.68
C GLY A 110 18.41 -1.88 7.85
N CYS A 111 18.99 -1.83 9.06
CA CYS A 111 18.33 -1.40 10.28
C CYS A 111 19.02 -0.16 10.87
N GLU A 112 18.24 0.88 11.16
CA GLU A 112 18.76 2.10 11.82
C GLU A 112 19.12 1.86 13.30
N ARG A 113 18.47 0.88 13.94
CA ARG A 113 18.71 0.54 15.35
C ARG A 113 19.87 -0.46 15.46
N VAL A 114 21.08 0.07 15.56
CA VAL A 114 22.28 -0.72 15.75
C VAL A 114 22.60 -0.93 17.23
N GLU A 115 23.04 -2.13 17.61
CA GLU A 115 23.49 -2.43 18.98
C GLU A 115 24.73 -1.61 19.37
N THR A 116 24.61 -0.81 20.42
CA THR A 116 25.72 0.01 20.93
C THR A 116 26.95 -0.83 21.30
N GLY A 117 26.76 -2.03 21.86
CA GLY A 117 27.86 -2.93 22.24
C GLY A 117 28.71 -3.37 21.05
N LEU A 118 28.07 -3.65 19.90
CA LEU A 118 28.76 -3.97 18.65
C LEU A 118 29.58 -2.77 18.14
N ILE A 119 29.01 -1.56 18.21
CA ILE A 119 29.70 -0.32 17.82
C ILE A 119 30.93 -0.06 18.71
N GLU A 120 30.79 -0.17 20.03
CA GLU A 120 31.93 -0.02 20.94
C GLU A 120 33.00 -1.07 20.66
N TRP A 121 32.59 -2.31 20.41
CA TRP A 121 33.52 -3.37 20.06
C TRP A 121 34.26 -3.03 18.77
N LEU A 122 33.57 -2.64 17.69
CA LEU A 122 34.15 -2.24 16.40
C LEU A 122 35.24 -1.17 16.51
N ILE A 123 35.01 -0.14 17.34
CA ILE A 123 35.90 1.01 17.53
C ILE A 123 37.06 0.68 18.49
N HIS A 124 36.90 -0.34 19.34
CA HIS A 124 37.95 -0.78 20.23
C HIS A 124 39.20 -1.20 19.43
N LYS A 125 40.39 -0.86 19.91
CA LYS A 125 41.66 -1.14 19.21
C LYS A 125 41.97 -2.64 19.19
#